data_AF-M3XXT4-F1
#
_entry.id   AF-M3XXT4-F1
#
_cell.length_a   1.000
_cell.length_b   1.000
_cell.length_c   1.000
_cell.angle_alpha   90.00
_cell.angle_beta   90.00
_cell.angle_gamma   90.00
#
_symmetry.space_group_name_H-M   'P 1'
#
loop_
_entity.id
_entity.type
_entity.pdbx_description
1 polymer ?
#
loop_
_entity_poly.entity_id
_entity_poly.type
_entity_poly.pdbx_seq_one_letter_code
_entity_poly.pdbx_strand_id
1 'polypeptide(L)'
;MVSSFHLQTFTALLSGSLAFLGALICFITSGVALKDGPFCMFDASSFNQTQFWKYGYPFQDLHNRNYLYDDSLWNSVCLEPSKAVIWHVSFFSMLLCISLLQILLVVIHFFNSFLSLFCSLCDK
;
A
#
# COMPACT_ATOMS: atom_id res chain seq x y z
N MET A 1 1.40 -30.39 -29.04
CA MET A 1 1.93 -29.01 -28.91
C MET A 1 0.84 -28.00 -28.54
N VAL A 2 -0.25 -27.89 -29.32
CA VAL A 2 -1.35 -26.91 -29.09
C VAL A 2 -2.05 -27.02 -27.73
N SER A 3 -2.30 -28.23 -27.21
CA SER A 3 -2.94 -28.42 -25.88
C SER A 3 -2.07 -27.95 -24.70
N SER A 4 -0.73 -28.08 -24.83
CA SER A 4 0.22 -27.60 -23.81
C SER A 4 0.31 -26.07 -23.78
N PHE A 5 0.17 -25.42 -24.93
CA PHE A 5 0.20 -23.96 -25.09
C PHE A 5 -1.05 -23.28 -24.48
N HIS A 6 -2.23 -23.86 -24.71
CA HIS A 6 -3.48 -23.37 -24.10
C HIS A 6 -3.47 -23.48 -22.57
N LEU A 7 -2.95 -24.59 -22.03
CA LEU A 7 -2.84 -24.77 -20.58
C LEU A 7 -1.92 -23.72 -19.94
N GLN A 8 -0.76 -23.47 -20.53
CA GLN A 8 0.17 -22.44 -20.04
C GLN A 8 -0.44 -21.04 -20.04
N THR A 9 -1.16 -20.67 -21.11
CA THR A 9 -1.80 -19.34 -21.22
C THR A 9 -2.90 -19.17 -20.17
N PHE A 10 -3.69 -20.22 -19.93
CA PHE A 10 -4.73 -20.22 -18.91
C PHE A 10 -4.15 -20.08 -17.49
N THR A 11 -3.11 -20.86 -17.16
CA THR A 11 -2.43 -20.74 -15.87
C THR A 11 -1.82 -19.36 -15.67
N ALA A 12 -1.27 -18.74 -16.72
CA ALA A 12 -0.69 -17.40 -16.69
C ALA A 12 -1.75 -16.30 -16.47
N LEU A 13 -2.94 -16.45 -17.06
CA LEU A 13 -4.07 -15.55 -16.83
C LEU A 13 -4.62 -15.67 -15.39
N LEU A 14 -4.75 -16.90 -14.88
CA LEU A 14 -5.21 -17.14 -13.51
C LEU A 14 -4.23 -16.60 -12.47
N SER A 15 -2.93 -16.89 -12.63
CA SER A 15 -1.89 -16.41 -11.71
C SER A 15 -1.76 -14.88 -11.76
N GLY A 16 -1.85 -14.28 -12.94
CA GLY A 16 -1.88 -12.83 -13.12
C GLY A 16 -3.08 -12.18 -12.43
N SER A 17 -4.28 -12.77 -12.57
CA SER A 17 -5.50 -12.28 -11.92
C SER A 17 -5.40 -12.35 -10.39
N LEU A 18 -4.87 -13.44 -9.85
CA LEU A 18 -4.67 -13.59 -8.41
C LEU A 18 -3.62 -12.60 -7.88
N ALA A 19 -2.52 -12.41 -8.61
CA ALA A 19 -1.50 -11.42 -8.28
C ALA A 19 -2.06 -9.99 -8.32
N PHE A 20 -2.91 -9.67 -9.31
CA PHE A 20 -3.58 -8.38 -9.41
C PHE A 20 -4.49 -8.11 -8.20
N LEU A 21 -5.33 -9.08 -7.83
CA LEU A 21 -6.20 -8.96 -6.66
C LEU A 21 -5.40 -8.75 -5.37
N GLY A 22 -4.34 -9.54 -5.17
CA GLY A 22 -3.46 -9.38 -4.00
C GLY A 22 -2.78 -8.00 -3.97
N ALA A 23 -2.27 -7.54 -5.11
CA ALA A 23 -1.64 -6.24 -5.23
C ALA A 23 -2.63 -5.08 -4.99
N LEU A 24 -3.86 -5.18 -5.51
CA LEU A 24 -4.92 -4.20 -5.29
C LEU A 24 -5.29 -4.08 -3.81
N ILE A 25 -5.52 -5.22 -3.15
CA ILE A 25 -5.84 -5.24 -1.72
C ILE A 25 -4.69 -4.62 -0.92
N CYS A 26 -3.45 -5.02 -1.20
CA CYS A 26 -2.26 -4.49 -0.54
C CYS A 26 -2.10 -2.97 -0.77
N PHE A 27 -2.33 -2.50 -2.00
CA PHE A 27 -2.24 -1.08 -2.34
C PHE A 27 -3.26 -0.25 -1.56
N ILE A 28 -4.52 -0.70 -1.51
CA ILE A 28 -5.60 -0.02 -0.78
C ILE A 28 -5.32 -0.02 0.71
N THR A 29 -5.01 -1.18 1.31
CA THR A 29 -4.79 -1.27 2.76
C THR A 29 -3.55 -0.51 3.20
N SER A 30 -2.47 -0.53 2.41
CA SER A 30 -1.25 0.25 2.70
C SER A 30 -1.50 1.75 2.60
N GLY A 31 -2.29 2.20 1.61
CA GLY A 31 -2.67 3.61 1.47
C GLY A 31 -3.56 4.09 2.61
N VAL A 32 -4.53 3.27 3.03
CA VAL A 32 -5.39 3.57 4.19
C VAL A 32 -4.58 3.61 5.49
N ALA A 33 -3.71 2.62 5.72
CA ALA A 33 -2.82 2.60 6.90
C ALA A 33 -1.90 3.82 6.94
N LEU A 34 -1.37 4.25 5.79
CA LEU A 34 -0.54 5.44 5.68
C LEU A 34 -1.35 6.74 5.84
N LYS A 35 -2.65 6.75 5.55
CA LYS A 35 -3.52 7.90 5.79
C LYS A 35 -3.93 8.01 7.26
N ASP A 36 -4.32 6.90 7.88
CA ASP A 36 -4.81 6.87 9.26
C ASP A 36 -3.68 7.10 10.28
N GLY A 37 -2.45 6.72 9.90
CA GLY A 37 -1.26 6.92 10.72
C GLY A 37 -1.12 5.88 11.84
N PRO A 38 0.03 5.87 12.53
CA PRO A 38 0.32 4.91 13.58
C PRO A 38 -0.44 5.26 14.86
N PHE A 39 -0.81 4.23 15.61
CA PHE A 39 -1.31 4.39 16.97
C PHE A 39 -0.18 4.83 17.89
N CYS A 40 -0.30 5.98 18.54
CA CYS A 40 0.72 6.45 19.47
C CYS A 40 0.14 7.21 20.67
N MET A 41 0.96 7.32 21.72
CA MET A 41 0.65 8.15 22.88
C MET A 41 1.06 9.59 22.58
N PHE A 42 0.11 10.52 22.68
CA PHE A 42 0.33 11.94 22.46
C PHE A 42 -0.12 12.75 23.68
N ASP A 43 0.52 13.91 23.90
CA ASP A 43 0.09 14.86 24.91
C ASP A 43 -1.15 15.57 24.40
N ALA A 44 -2.32 15.20 24.94
CA ALA A 44 -3.56 15.91 24.67
C ALA A 44 -3.62 17.14 25.58
N SER A 45 -2.78 18.13 25.29
CA SER A 45 -2.84 19.46 25.90
C SER A 45 -4.13 20.14 25.41
N SER A 46 -5.26 19.73 25.97
CA SER A 46 -6.53 20.41 25.74
C SER A 46 -6.43 21.81 26.33
N PHE A 47 -7.15 22.74 25.72
CA PHE A 47 -7.34 24.17 26.00
C PHE A 47 -7.56 24.56 27.49
N ASN A 48 -7.59 23.60 28.41
CA ASN A 48 -7.82 23.72 29.86
C ASN A 48 -6.65 23.16 30.70
N GLN A 49 -5.41 23.49 30.33
CA GLN A 49 -4.22 23.44 31.21
C GLN A 49 -4.09 22.17 32.08
N THR A 50 -4.38 21.01 31.50
CA THR A 50 -4.25 19.70 32.14
C THR A 50 -3.56 18.77 31.16
N GLN A 51 -2.30 18.43 31.45
CA GLN A 51 -1.53 17.48 30.65
C GLN A 51 -2.06 16.08 30.91
N PHE A 52 -2.85 15.57 29.96
CA PHE A 52 -3.36 14.20 30.01
C PHE A 52 -2.88 13.44 28.78
N TRP A 53 -2.27 12.28 29.05
CA TRP A 53 -1.81 11.38 28.01
C TRP A 53 -2.99 10.62 27.41
N LYS A 54 -3.14 10.67 26.09
CA LYS A 54 -4.14 9.86 25.38
C LYS A 54 -3.45 8.98 24.34
N TYR A 55 -3.96 7.76 24.22
CA TYR A 55 -3.59 6.85 23.14
C TYR A 55 -4.61 6.98 22.02
N GLY A 56 -4.15 7.24 20.80
CA GLY A 56 -5.03 7.40 19.66
C GLY A 56 -4.28 7.67 18.36
N TYR A 57 -5.01 8.19 17.39
CA TYR A 57 -4.49 8.60 16.08
C TYR A 57 -4.41 10.13 16.05
N PRO A 58 -3.35 10.75 16.59
CA PRO A 58 -3.28 12.21 16.68
C PRO A 58 -3.31 12.88 15.30
N PHE A 59 -2.85 12.19 14.25
CA PHE A 59 -2.82 12.70 12.88
C PHE A 59 -4.19 12.74 12.20
N GLN A 60 -5.20 12.04 12.73
CA GLN A 60 -6.55 12.03 12.17
C GLN A 60 -7.26 13.39 12.37
N ASP A 61 -6.94 14.10 13.45
CA ASP A 61 -7.50 15.42 13.77
C ASP A 61 -6.72 16.59 13.14
N LEU A 62 -5.50 16.38 12.65
CA LEU A 62 -4.72 17.39 11.93
C LEU A 62 -5.21 17.51 10.47
N HIS A 63 -6.38 18.10 10.28
CA HIS A 63 -7.00 18.32 8.96
C HIS A 63 -6.14 19.13 7.97
N ASN A 64 -5.11 19.84 8.45
CA ASN A 64 -4.37 20.84 7.65
C ASN A 64 -2.85 20.62 7.59
N ARG A 65 -2.32 19.54 8.17
CA ARG A 65 -0.87 19.26 8.22
C ARG A 65 -0.59 17.82 7.81
N ASN A 66 0.17 17.66 6.74
CA ASN A 66 0.46 16.35 6.18
C ASN A 66 1.69 15.76 6.88
N TYR A 67 1.44 14.91 7.87
CA TYR A 67 2.51 14.36 8.72
C TYR A 67 3.53 13.51 7.95
N LEU A 68 3.19 13.04 6.73
CA LEU A 68 4.12 12.34 5.84
C LEU A 68 5.24 13.23 5.29
N TYR A 69 5.05 14.55 5.27
CA TYR A 69 6.02 15.51 4.72
C TYR A 69 6.74 16.29 5.82
N ASP A 70 6.08 16.49 6.96
CA ASP A 70 6.63 17.21 8.12
C ASP A 70 7.21 16.22 9.14
N ASP A 71 8.47 15.82 8.93
CA ASP A 71 9.22 14.95 9.86
C ASP A 71 9.34 15.54 11.28
N SER A 72 9.16 16.85 11.41
CA SER A 72 9.12 17.56 12.70
C SER A 72 7.97 17.10 13.60
N LEU A 73 6.87 16.61 13.02
CA LEU A 73 5.70 16.09 13.75
C LEU A 73 5.98 14.72 14.37
N TRP A 74 6.92 13.94 13.82
CA TRP A 74 7.16 12.56 14.26
C TRP A 74 7.76 12.47 15.67
N ASN A 75 8.57 13.46 16.06
CA ASN A 75 9.16 13.53 17.41
C ASN A 75 8.39 14.44 18.36
N SER A 76 7.53 15.33 17.85
CA SER A 76 6.81 16.32 18.68
C SER A 76 5.40 15.87 19.08
N VAL A 77 4.77 14.97 18.32
CA VAL A 77 3.40 14.53 18.56
C VAL A 77 3.34 13.16 19.26
N CYS A 78 4.18 12.20 18.86
CA CYS A 78 4.24 10.89 19.50
C CYS A 78 5.39 10.86 20.52
N LEU A 79 5.07 10.74 21.81
CA LEU A 79 6.06 10.72 22.88
C LEU A 79 6.60 9.31 23.17
N GLU A 80 5.77 8.28 23.02
CA GLU A 80 6.21 6.89 23.19
C GLU A 80 5.36 5.94 22.30
N PRO A 81 5.96 4.94 21.63
CA PRO A 81 7.39 4.59 21.55
C PRO A 81 8.18 5.45 20.55
N SER A 82 9.47 5.67 20.83
CA SER A 82 10.39 6.35 19.92
C SER A 82 10.50 5.60 18.58
N LYS A 83 10.44 6.34 17.46
CA LYS A 83 10.60 5.84 16.08
C LYS A 83 9.50 4.91 15.54
N ALA A 84 8.41 4.65 16.28
CA ALA A 84 7.30 3.84 15.78
C ALA A 84 6.68 4.41 14.49
N VAL A 85 6.60 5.75 14.39
CA VAL A 85 6.07 6.46 13.22
C VAL A 85 6.91 6.20 11.97
N ILE A 86 8.23 6.31 12.09
CA ILE A 86 9.17 6.12 10.98
C ILE A 86 9.06 4.70 10.43
N TRP A 87 9.01 3.71 11.33
CA TRP A 87 8.95 2.31 10.91
C TRP A 87 7.62 2.01 10.20
N HIS A 88 6.50 2.50 10.74
CA HIS A 88 5.18 2.35 10.13
C HIS A 88 5.12 3.02 8.75
N VAL A 89 5.52 4.29 8.65
CA VAL A 89 5.52 5.05 7.39
C VAL A 89 6.43 4.39 6.35
N SER A 90 7.65 4.01 6.73
CA SER A 90 8.59 3.37 5.81
C SER A 90 8.09 2.01 5.32
N PHE A 91 7.54 1.18 6.21
CA PHE A 91 7.05 -0.15 5.86
C PHE A 91 5.87 -0.08 4.88
N PHE A 92 4.84 0.71 5.22
CA PHE A 92 3.66 0.85 4.36
C PHE A 92 3.97 1.59 3.05
N SER A 93 4.91 2.54 3.05
CA SER A 93 5.37 3.17 1.82
C SER A 93 6.03 2.16 0.87
N MET A 94 6.90 1.28 1.38
CA MET A 94 7.52 0.23 0.56
C MET A 94 6.48 -0.76 0.02
N LEU A 95 5.51 -1.18 0.84
CA LEU A 95 4.41 -2.03 0.37
C LEU A 95 3.57 -1.37 -0.73
N LEU A 96 3.30 -0.07 -0.60
CA LEU A 96 2.57 0.70 -1.60
C LEU A 96 3.34 0.78 -2.93
N CYS A 97 4.66 1.02 -2.86
CA CYS A 97 5.53 1.01 -4.05
C CYS A 97 5.59 -0.38 -4.71
N ILE A 98 5.77 -1.44 -3.93
CA ILE A 98 5.85 -2.83 -4.44
C ILE A 98 4.53 -3.24 -5.09
N SER A 99 3.40 -2.97 -4.44
CA SER A 99 2.07 -3.30 -4.98
C SER A 99 1.77 -2.51 -6.26
N LEU A 100 2.15 -1.24 -6.33
CA LEU A 100 2.05 -0.44 -7.56
C LEU A 100 2.87 -1.04 -8.71
N LEU A 101 4.14 -1.39 -8.44
CA LEU A 101 4.99 -2.07 -9.42
C LEU A 101 4.39 -3.40 -9.86
N GLN A 102 3.82 -4.18 -8.94
CA GLN A 102 3.18 -5.45 -9.26
C GLN A 102 1.95 -5.28 -10.15
N ILE A 103 1.12 -4.26 -9.91
CA ILE A 103 -0.01 -3.91 -10.79
C ILE A 103 0.49 -3.60 -12.20
N LEU A 104 1.52 -2.76 -12.34
CA LEU A 104 2.10 -2.41 -13.65
C LEU A 104 2.63 -3.65 -14.39
N LEU A 105 3.36 -4.51 -13.69
CA LEU A 105 3.89 -5.75 -14.26
C LEU A 105 2.78 -6.71 -14.70
N VAL A 106 1.71 -6.85 -13.91
CA VAL A 106 0.56 -7.69 -14.29
C VAL A 106 -0.14 -7.15 -15.53
N VAL A 107 -0.32 -5.84 -15.64
CA VAL A 107 -0.90 -5.20 -16.84
C VAL A 107 -0.07 -5.52 -18.08
N ILE A 108 1.25 -5.36 -18.00
CA ILE A 108 2.17 -5.69 -19.10
C ILE A 108 2.10 -7.19 -19.44
N HIS A 109 2.11 -8.06 -18.43
CA HIS A 109 2.01 -9.51 -18.61
C HIS A 109 0.69 -9.92 -19.28
N PHE A 110 -0.41 -9.25 -18.93
CA PHE A 110 -1.70 -9.44 -19.56
C PHE A 110 -1.61 -9.09 -21.05
N PHE A 111 -1.17 -7.88 -21.41
CA PHE A 111 -1.00 -7.49 -22.83
C PHE A 111 -0.13 -8.46 -23.62
N ASN A 112 1.00 -8.89 -23.06
CA ASN A 112 1.89 -9.86 -23.72
C ASN A 112 1.22 -11.23 -23.91
N SER A 113 0.45 -11.68 -22.92
CA SER A 113 -0.32 -12.92 -23.02
C SER A 113 -1.42 -12.84 -24.08
N PHE A 114 -2.11 -11.69 -24.18
CA PHE A 114 -3.12 -11.46 -25.22
C PHE A 114 -2.49 -11.47 -26.63
N LEU A 115 -1.39 -10.74 -26.83
CA LEU A 115 -0.71 -10.72 -28.13
C LEU A 115 -0.24 -12.12 -28.56
N SER A 116 0.29 -12.90 -27.63
CA SER A 116 0.69 -14.30 -27.89
C SER A 116 -0.50 -15.18 -28.30
N LEU A 117 -1.65 -15.01 -27.64
CA LEU A 117 -2.88 -15.73 -27.97
C LEU A 117 -3.40 -15.34 -29.37
N PHE A 118 -3.45 -14.03 -29.67
CA PHE A 118 -3.92 -13.53 -30.97
C PHE A 118 -3.02 -13.97 -32.13
N CYS A 119 -1.69 -13.90 -31.97
CA CYS A 119 -0.76 -14.39 -32.99
C CYS A 119 -0.96 -15.89 -33.26
N SER A 120 -1.13 -16.71 -32.21
CA SER A 120 -1.37 -18.15 -32.38
C SER A 120 -2.72 -18.49 -33.03
N LEU A 121 -3.72 -17.60 -32.94
CA LEU A 121 -5.04 -17.79 -33.56
C LEU A 121 -5.07 -17.34 -35.02
N CYS A 122 -4.22 -16.38 -35.43
CA CYS A 122 -4.10 -15.92 -36.82
C CYS A 122 -3.25 -16.83 -37.72
N ASP A 123 -2.35 -17.62 -37.14
CA ASP A 123 -1.47 -18.55 -37.87
C ASP A 123 -2.09 -19.96 -38.05
N LYS A 124 -3.41 -20.08 -37.82
CA LYS A 124 -4.18 -21.33 -37.86
C LYS A 124 -5.38 -21.20 -38.80
#